data_AF-A0A933CHY3-F1
#
_entry.id   AF-A0A933CHY3-F1
#
_cell.length_a   1.000
_cell.length_b   1.000
_cell.length_c   1.000
_cell.angle_alpha   90.00
_cell.angle_beta   90.00
_cell.angle_gamma   90.00
#
_symmetry.space_group_name_H-M   'P 1'
#
loop_
_entity.id
_entity.type
_entity.pdbx_description
1 polymer ?
#
loop_
_entity_poly.entity_id
_entity_poly.type
_entity_poly.pdbx_seq_one_letter_code
_entity_poly.pdbx_strand_id
1 'polypeptide(L)'
;MTLRRSFFSLALAAVLAGGLAAQETPSPEQMMEIMTKYATPGDHHKHLEWLVGTWTTKSTFWMAPGAPPVEATGKARHNSILGGRFVRVTYEGDFAGQPFTGEGTVGYDKFKNKYVEAWQDNMGTMMVSASGECDGQGKVRIMRGDMDDLMTGKPSWFRSVYRFDGPDRYTLEMWGPGPDGKEFRVLEIVHTRVAPALTPAELERGVKHLEQSRSYLVGATAGLSKRQWSFKASPERWSPAEIVEHLALSEDFLMNLIKDRVMKSPASNEPRDLRAMDDKILGVIADRTFSAKAPEQVTPTGKFASPQKALEALIERRARTIEFLKNTPDLRAHVGDSPLGKTDAYQWLLFISAHTERHTKQLLEARADPKFARR
;
A
#
# COMPACT_ATOMS: atom_id res chain seq x y z
N MET A 1 40.29 -22.44 -28.42
CA MET A 1 40.16 -21.32 -29.39
C MET A 1 39.45 -20.18 -28.68
N THR A 2 40.05 -19.01 -28.73
CA THR A 2 39.99 -17.92 -27.76
C THR A 2 38.67 -17.12 -27.80
N LEU A 3 38.16 -16.74 -26.62
CA LEU A 3 37.07 -15.77 -26.46
C LEU A 3 37.41 -14.45 -27.16
N ARG A 4 36.54 -13.98 -28.07
CA ARG A 4 36.59 -12.61 -28.60
C ARG A 4 35.38 -11.84 -28.09
N ARG A 5 35.66 -10.85 -27.24
CA ARG A 5 34.73 -9.78 -26.85
C ARG A 5 34.39 -8.96 -28.09
N SER A 6 33.12 -8.90 -28.46
CA SER A 6 32.63 -7.96 -29.49
C SER A 6 32.00 -6.76 -28.80
N PHE A 7 32.66 -5.61 -28.99
CA PHE A 7 32.17 -4.29 -28.66
C PHE A 7 30.90 -3.99 -29.47
N PHE A 8 29.87 -3.44 -28.82
CA PHE A 8 28.74 -2.81 -29.51
C PHE A 8 29.21 -1.50 -30.14
N SER A 9 29.44 -1.51 -31.45
CA SER A 9 29.62 -0.30 -32.24
C SER A 9 28.25 0.22 -32.68
N LEU A 10 27.86 1.39 -32.19
CA LEU A 10 26.71 2.14 -32.69
C LEU A 10 27.02 2.59 -34.13
N ALA A 11 26.35 2.03 -35.13
CA ALA A 11 26.51 2.45 -36.52
C ALA A 11 25.65 3.70 -36.78
N LEU A 12 26.32 4.84 -37.02
CA LEU A 12 25.73 6.06 -37.54
C LEU A 12 25.59 5.93 -39.07
N ALA A 13 24.37 5.82 -39.57
CA ALA A 13 24.10 5.85 -41.01
C ALA A 13 24.03 7.31 -41.49
N ALA A 14 24.98 7.73 -42.32
CA ALA A 14 24.94 8.99 -43.05
C ALA A 14 24.10 8.82 -44.33
N VAL A 15 23.09 9.66 -44.52
CA VAL A 15 22.33 9.78 -45.79
C VAL A 15 22.68 11.11 -46.44
N LEU A 16 23.07 11.05 -47.71
CA LEU A 16 23.40 12.20 -48.55
C LEU A 16 22.15 12.98 -48.99
N ALA A 17 22.25 14.28 -48.74
CA ALA A 17 21.49 15.45 -49.18
C ALA A 17 20.49 15.35 -50.35
N GLY A 18 19.32 15.95 -50.11
CA GLY A 18 18.38 16.40 -51.14
C GLY A 18 17.37 17.42 -50.58
N GLY A 19 17.76 18.70 -50.55
CA GLY A 19 16.86 19.86 -50.64
C GLY A 19 15.72 19.98 -49.61
N LEU A 20 16.04 20.27 -48.35
CA LEU A 20 15.16 20.95 -47.40
C LEU A 20 16.03 21.96 -46.66
N ALA A 21 15.49 23.16 -46.37
CA ALA A 21 16.20 24.20 -45.64
C ALA A 21 17.00 23.59 -44.48
N ALA A 22 18.31 23.84 -44.42
CA ALA A 22 19.17 23.31 -43.38
C ALA A 22 18.66 23.85 -42.04
N GLN A 23 17.83 23.07 -41.37
CA GLN A 23 17.57 23.23 -39.96
C GLN A 23 18.95 23.04 -39.31
N GLU A 24 19.51 24.11 -38.74
CA GLU A 24 20.80 24.01 -38.05
C GLU A 24 20.71 22.84 -37.07
N THR A 25 21.59 21.86 -37.25
CA THR A 25 21.68 20.71 -36.34
C THR A 25 21.91 21.27 -34.94
N PRO A 26 21.11 20.89 -33.93
CA PRO A 26 21.29 21.41 -32.58
C PRO A 26 22.69 21.12 -32.07
N SER A 27 23.26 22.02 -31.27
CA SER A 27 24.55 21.79 -30.62
C SER A 27 24.48 20.53 -29.73
N PRO A 28 25.63 19.91 -29.40
CA PRO A 28 25.66 18.79 -28.45
C PRO A 28 24.92 19.09 -27.13
N GLU A 29 25.05 20.31 -26.62
CA GLU A 29 24.35 20.76 -25.42
C GLU A 29 22.83 20.81 -25.63
N GLN A 30 22.37 21.38 -26.76
CA GLN A 30 20.95 21.45 -27.11
C GLN A 30 20.36 20.04 -27.32
N MET A 31 21.09 19.13 -27.95
CA MET A 31 20.67 17.72 -28.08
C MET A 31 20.55 17.06 -26.71
N MET A 32 21.53 17.26 -25.82
CA MET A 32 21.49 16.69 -24.47
C MET A 32 20.33 17.27 -23.64
N GLU A 33 20.03 18.56 -23.78
CA GLU A 33 18.89 19.21 -23.14
C GLU A 33 17.57 18.62 -23.64
N ILE A 34 17.40 18.47 -24.96
CA ILE A 34 16.21 17.86 -25.58
C ILE A 34 16.03 16.42 -25.09
N MET A 35 17.09 15.61 -25.14
CA MET A 35 17.03 14.22 -24.68
C MET A 35 16.67 14.14 -23.19
N THR A 36 17.32 14.95 -22.36
CA THR A 36 17.03 15.01 -20.92
C THR A 36 15.59 15.43 -20.65
N LYS A 37 15.10 16.45 -21.34
CA LYS A 37 13.72 16.94 -21.23
C LYS A 37 12.70 15.83 -21.48
N TYR A 38 12.85 15.05 -22.56
CA TYR A 38 11.86 14.02 -22.91
C TYR A 38 12.09 12.68 -22.21
N ALA A 39 13.31 12.35 -21.80
CA ALA A 39 13.62 11.11 -21.10
C ALA A 39 13.40 11.17 -19.57
N THR A 40 13.28 12.37 -18.98
CA THR A 40 13.10 12.55 -17.53
C THR A 40 11.63 12.36 -17.13
N PRO A 41 11.31 11.40 -16.23
CA PRO A 41 9.95 11.20 -15.72
C PRO A 41 9.36 12.48 -15.13
N GLY A 42 8.04 12.64 -15.30
CA GLY A 42 7.27 13.79 -14.81
C GLY A 42 6.02 13.36 -14.04
N ASP A 43 5.07 14.26 -13.82
CA ASP A 43 3.90 13.98 -12.98
C ASP A 43 3.00 12.86 -13.53
N HIS A 44 2.84 12.76 -14.86
CA HIS A 44 2.14 11.63 -15.48
C HIS A 44 2.82 10.27 -15.22
N HIS A 45 4.16 10.25 -15.10
CA HIS A 45 4.90 9.04 -14.75
C HIS A 45 4.74 8.69 -13.27
N LYS A 46 4.75 9.69 -12.38
CA LYS A 46 4.42 9.49 -10.96
C LYS A 46 3.00 8.93 -10.80
N HIS A 47 2.05 9.34 -11.64
CA HIS A 47 0.71 8.77 -11.63
C HIS A 47 0.69 7.30 -12.07
N LEU A 48 1.61 6.85 -12.94
CA LEU A 48 1.72 5.42 -13.28
C LEU A 48 2.15 4.57 -12.08
N GLU A 49 2.96 5.09 -11.17
CA GLU A 49 3.36 4.37 -9.95
C GLU A 49 2.17 3.99 -9.08
N TRP A 50 1.06 4.74 -9.14
CA TRP A 50 -0.18 4.37 -8.46
C TRP A 50 -0.71 2.99 -8.91
N LEU A 51 -0.48 2.60 -10.16
CA LEU A 51 -0.91 1.30 -10.69
C LEU A 51 -0.10 0.15 -10.09
N VAL A 52 1.13 0.38 -9.64
CA VAL A 52 2.06 -0.66 -9.18
C VAL A 52 1.47 -1.41 -7.98
N GLY A 53 1.49 -2.74 -8.02
CA GLY A 53 0.91 -3.58 -6.99
C GLY A 53 0.35 -4.89 -7.51
N THR A 54 -0.29 -5.63 -6.61
CA THR A 54 -1.05 -6.84 -6.94
C THR A 54 -2.54 -6.54 -6.85
N TRP A 55 -3.30 -7.02 -7.81
CA TRP A 55 -4.71 -6.74 -7.97
C TRP A 55 -5.47 -8.05 -8.15
N THR A 56 -6.67 -8.10 -7.60
CA THR A 56 -7.70 -9.06 -8.00
C THR A 56 -8.61 -8.39 -9.01
N THR A 57 -9.16 -9.18 -9.92
CA THR A 57 -10.05 -8.69 -10.96
C THR A 57 -11.36 -9.45 -10.96
N LYS A 58 -12.46 -8.70 -11.15
CA LYS A 58 -13.74 -9.24 -11.59
C LYS A 58 -14.00 -8.71 -12.99
N SER A 59 -14.07 -9.60 -13.96
CA SER A 59 -14.28 -9.28 -15.37
C SER A 59 -15.71 -9.63 -15.77
N THR A 60 -16.34 -8.76 -16.54
CA THR A 60 -17.66 -8.96 -17.13
C THR A 60 -17.54 -8.70 -18.63
N PHE A 61 -17.95 -9.66 -19.44
CA PHE A 61 -17.78 -9.64 -20.89
C PHE A 61 -19.11 -9.82 -21.61
N TRP A 62 -19.36 -9.03 -22.65
CA TRP A 62 -20.58 -9.06 -23.46
C TRP A 62 -20.27 -9.38 -24.91
N MET A 63 -20.81 -10.49 -25.41
CA MET A 63 -20.63 -10.94 -26.80
C MET A 63 -21.45 -10.16 -27.82
N ALA A 64 -22.58 -9.60 -27.38
CA ALA A 64 -23.48 -8.82 -28.23
C ALA A 64 -24.30 -7.84 -27.38
N PRO A 65 -24.80 -6.73 -27.96
CA PRO A 65 -25.70 -5.82 -27.28
C PRO A 65 -26.93 -6.57 -26.70
N GLY A 66 -27.13 -6.43 -25.38
CA GLY A 66 -28.28 -7.04 -24.68
C GLY A 66 -28.14 -8.53 -24.34
N ALA A 67 -27.06 -9.20 -24.72
CA ALA A 67 -26.81 -10.60 -24.33
C ALA A 67 -26.44 -10.71 -22.83
N PRO A 68 -26.73 -11.85 -22.17
CA PRO A 68 -26.22 -12.11 -20.82
C PRO A 68 -24.69 -12.08 -20.79
N PRO A 69 -24.08 -11.45 -19.76
CA PRO A 69 -22.64 -11.39 -19.67
C PRO A 69 -22.02 -12.72 -19.23
N VAL A 70 -20.76 -12.90 -19.60
CA VAL A 70 -19.86 -13.91 -19.03
C VAL A 70 -19.03 -13.23 -17.94
N GLU A 71 -19.07 -13.77 -16.72
CA GLU A 71 -18.24 -13.29 -15.61
C GLU A 71 -17.03 -14.18 -15.42
N ALA A 72 -15.91 -13.58 -15.04
CA ALA A 72 -14.69 -14.28 -14.67
C ALA A 72 -13.94 -13.53 -13.56
N THR A 73 -13.01 -14.23 -12.92
CA THR A 73 -12.08 -13.63 -11.95
C THR A 73 -10.65 -13.85 -12.37
N GLY A 74 -9.77 -12.92 -12.00
CA GLY A 74 -8.35 -13.03 -12.29
C GLY A 74 -7.49 -12.30 -11.28
N LYS A 75 -6.20 -12.27 -11.57
CA LYS A 75 -5.16 -11.57 -10.81
C LYS A 75 -4.30 -10.79 -11.79
N ALA A 76 -3.99 -9.56 -11.43
CA ALA A 76 -3.02 -8.75 -12.17
C ALA A 76 -1.85 -8.35 -11.26
N ARG A 77 -0.65 -8.31 -11.81
CA ARG A 77 0.54 -7.76 -11.15
C ARG A 77 1.11 -6.66 -12.01
N HIS A 78 1.28 -5.50 -11.39
CA HIS A 78 1.82 -4.31 -12.03
C HIS A 78 3.18 -4.01 -11.41
N ASN A 79 4.22 -3.94 -12.24
CA ASN A 79 5.59 -3.66 -11.79
C ASN A 79 6.13 -2.42 -12.52
N SER A 80 6.70 -1.48 -11.77
CA SER A 80 7.48 -0.39 -12.35
C SER A 80 8.73 -0.94 -13.03
N ILE A 81 8.98 -0.53 -14.27
CA ILE A 81 10.15 -0.94 -15.06
C ILE A 81 10.85 0.29 -15.65
N LEU A 82 12.12 0.11 -16.03
CA LEU A 82 12.93 1.13 -16.69
C LEU A 82 13.04 2.46 -15.89
N GLY A 83 13.07 2.33 -14.56
CA GLY A 83 13.21 3.44 -13.62
C GLY A 83 11.98 4.36 -13.58
N GLY A 84 10.78 3.78 -13.45
CA GLY A 84 9.53 4.54 -13.34
C GLY A 84 8.99 5.10 -14.66
N ARG A 85 9.50 4.61 -15.80
CA ARG A 85 9.07 5.09 -17.13
C ARG A 85 7.86 4.35 -17.66
N PHE A 86 7.78 3.06 -17.35
CA PHE A 86 6.68 2.20 -17.77
C PHE A 86 6.27 1.28 -16.62
N VAL A 87 5.03 0.79 -16.68
CA VAL A 87 4.50 -0.26 -15.82
C VAL A 87 4.28 -1.49 -16.67
N ARG A 88 4.91 -2.61 -16.32
CA ARG A 88 4.60 -3.93 -16.87
C ARG A 88 3.41 -4.51 -16.13
N VAL A 89 2.42 -4.95 -16.87
CA VAL A 89 1.21 -5.59 -16.36
C VAL A 89 1.26 -7.06 -16.77
N THR A 90 1.10 -7.98 -15.82
CA THR A 90 0.85 -9.40 -16.09
C THR A 90 -0.51 -9.78 -15.54
N TYR A 91 -1.26 -10.59 -16.26
CA TYR A 91 -2.61 -11.01 -15.90
C TYR A 91 -2.75 -12.53 -16.02
N GLU A 92 -3.41 -13.14 -15.04
CA GLU A 92 -3.80 -14.53 -15.02
C GLU A 92 -5.29 -14.62 -14.66
N GLY A 93 -6.08 -15.39 -15.40
CA GLY A 93 -7.50 -15.57 -15.10
C GLY A 93 -8.16 -16.65 -15.94
N ASP A 94 -9.48 -16.56 -16.03
CA ASP A 94 -10.32 -17.42 -16.86
C ASP A 94 -11.01 -16.59 -17.95
N PHE A 95 -11.14 -17.17 -19.14
CA PHE A 95 -12.02 -16.66 -20.18
C PHE A 95 -12.85 -17.82 -20.75
N ALA A 96 -14.16 -17.78 -20.53
CA ALA A 96 -15.10 -18.79 -20.99
C ALA A 96 -14.71 -20.24 -20.59
N GLY A 97 -14.17 -20.43 -19.38
CA GLY A 97 -13.75 -21.73 -18.87
C GLY A 97 -12.37 -22.20 -19.36
N GLN A 98 -11.63 -21.33 -20.05
CA GLN A 98 -10.25 -21.60 -20.49
C GLN A 98 -9.26 -20.70 -19.73
N PRO A 99 -8.07 -21.22 -19.36
CA PRO A 99 -7.02 -20.41 -18.76
C PRO A 99 -6.59 -19.25 -19.68
N PHE A 100 -6.63 -18.04 -19.14
CA PHE A 100 -6.22 -16.82 -19.82
C PHE A 100 -4.96 -16.24 -19.16
N THR A 101 -3.96 -15.92 -19.97
CA THR A 101 -2.75 -15.22 -19.54
C THR A 101 -2.44 -14.09 -20.51
N GLY A 102 -2.23 -12.90 -19.96
CA GLY A 102 -1.91 -11.72 -20.74
C GLY A 102 -0.78 -10.91 -20.11
N GLU A 103 -0.14 -10.10 -20.94
CA GLU A 103 0.90 -9.18 -20.52
C GLU A 103 0.81 -7.89 -21.34
N GLY A 104 1.11 -6.77 -20.70
CA GLY A 104 1.20 -5.49 -21.39
C GLY A 104 2.15 -4.51 -20.72
N THR A 105 2.28 -3.35 -21.34
CA THR A 105 3.04 -2.22 -20.82
C THR A 105 2.24 -0.93 -20.94
N VAL A 106 2.30 -0.10 -19.91
CA VAL A 106 1.67 1.23 -19.89
C VAL A 106 2.73 2.28 -19.59
N GLY A 107 2.73 3.38 -20.34
CA GLY A 107 3.71 4.46 -20.22
C GLY A 107 3.11 5.84 -20.50
N TYR A 108 3.95 6.87 -20.46
CA TYR A 108 3.60 8.23 -20.88
C TYR A 108 4.68 8.80 -21.81
N ASP A 109 4.30 9.09 -23.04
CA ASP A 109 5.16 9.74 -24.03
C ASP A 109 5.11 11.27 -23.84
N LYS A 110 6.18 11.85 -23.29
CA LYS A 110 6.31 13.30 -23.08
C LYS A 110 6.42 14.10 -24.36
N PHE A 111 6.87 13.48 -25.45
CA PHE A 111 6.96 14.17 -26.74
C PHE A 111 5.57 14.34 -27.33
N LYS A 112 4.76 13.27 -27.27
CA LYS A 112 3.37 13.27 -27.77
C LYS A 112 2.35 13.83 -26.77
N ASN A 113 2.74 13.98 -25.50
CA ASN A 113 1.84 14.26 -24.38
C ASN A 113 0.68 13.28 -24.26
N LYS A 114 0.98 11.98 -24.39
CA LYS A 114 -0.03 10.91 -24.37
C LYS A 114 0.41 9.75 -23.51
N TYR A 115 -0.54 9.13 -22.84
CA TYR A 115 -0.39 7.77 -22.35
C TYR A 115 -0.28 6.82 -23.54
N VAL A 116 0.54 5.79 -23.38
CA VAL A 116 0.75 4.75 -24.39
C VAL A 116 0.61 3.38 -23.74
N GLU A 117 0.05 2.44 -24.48
CA GLU A 117 -0.20 1.08 -24.01
C GLU A 117 0.06 0.07 -25.12
N ALA A 118 0.58 -1.09 -24.74
CA ALA A 118 0.68 -2.28 -25.59
C ALA A 118 0.27 -3.53 -24.81
N TRP A 119 -0.39 -4.48 -25.47
CA TRP A 119 -0.94 -5.69 -24.87
C TRP A 119 -0.81 -6.92 -25.79
N GLN A 120 -0.58 -8.08 -25.17
CA GLN A 120 -0.56 -9.39 -25.80
C GLN A 120 -1.10 -10.47 -24.83
N ASP A 121 -1.68 -11.54 -25.35
CA ASP A 121 -2.19 -12.66 -24.53
C ASP A 121 -2.16 -14.01 -25.26
N ASN A 122 -2.56 -15.07 -24.56
CA ASN A 122 -2.53 -16.44 -25.07
C ASN A 122 -3.75 -16.82 -25.94
N MET A 123 -4.66 -15.89 -26.24
CA MET A 123 -5.83 -16.14 -27.09
C MET A 123 -5.60 -15.75 -28.55
N GLY A 124 -4.45 -15.17 -28.88
CA GLY A 124 -4.08 -14.81 -30.25
C GLY A 124 -2.59 -14.56 -30.41
N THR A 125 -2.19 -14.20 -31.63
CA THR A 125 -0.80 -13.83 -31.95
C THR A 125 -0.65 -12.34 -32.26
N MET A 126 -1.71 -11.55 -32.07
CA MET A 126 -1.70 -10.11 -32.29
C MET A 126 -1.13 -9.37 -31.09
N MET A 127 -0.55 -8.21 -31.36
CA MET A 127 -0.21 -7.23 -30.33
C MET A 127 -1.07 -6.00 -30.56
N VAL A 128 -1.78 -5.58 -29.52
CA VAL A 128 -2.66 -4.42 -29.56
C VAL A 128 -1.92 -3.23 -28.97
N SER A 129 -2.11 -2.04 -29.54
CA SER A 129 -1.57 -0.81 -28.99
C SER A 129 -2.63 0.27 -28.91
N ALA A 130 -2.50 1.15 -27.91
CA ALA A 130 -3.39 2.28 -27.71
C ALA A 130 -2.62 3.52 -27.26
N SER A 131 -3.21 4.69 -27.51
CA SER A 131 -2.75 5.93 -26.90
C SER A 131 -3.92 6.79 -26.45
N GLY A 132 -3.68 7.67 -25.48
CA GLY A 132 -4.76 8.40 -24.87
C GLY A 132 -4.32 9.44 -23.86
N GLU A 133 -5.32 10.05 -23.23
CA GLU A 133 -5.16 11.20 -22.34
C GLU A 133 -5.99 10.98 -21.08
N CYS A 134 -5.55 11.58 -19.97
CA CYS A 134 -6.38 11.68 -18.77
C CYS A 134 -7.26 12.94 -18.84
N ASP A 135 -8.37 12.93 -18.12
CA ASP A 135 -9.04 14.16 -17.75
C ASP A 135 -8.08 15.07 -16.96
N GLY A 136 -8.37 16.38 -16.91
CA GLY A 136 -7.53 17.35 -16.19
C GLY A 136 -7.40 17.07 -14.68
N GLN A 137 -8.14 16.09 -14.14
CA GLN A 137 -8.10 15.67 -12.73
C GLN A 137 -7.36 14.34 -12.51
N GLY A 138 -6.93 13.64 -13.56
CA GLY A 138 -6.29 12.33 -13.47
C GLY A 138 -7.21 11.20 -12.97
N LYS A 139 -8.54 11.36 -13.02
CA LYS A 139 -9.53 10.37 -12.57
C LYS A 139 -10.05 9.48 -13.68
N VAL A 140 -10.05 9.97 -14.92
CA VAL A 140 -10.52 9.21 -16.08
C VAL A 140 -9.44 9.25 -17.14
N ARG A 141 -8.99 8.08 -17.62
CA ARG A 141 -8.09 7.97 -18.77
C ARG A 141 -8.80 7.30 -19.93
N ILE A 142 -8.80 7.94 -21.10
CA ILE A 142 -9.43 7.40 -22.30
C ILE A 142 -8.34 7.05 -23.31
N MET A 143 -8.23 5.78 -23.65
CA MET A 143 -7.30 5.23 -24.63
C MET A 143 -8.07 4.82 -25.89
N ARG A 144 -7.46 5.00 -27.06
CA ARG A 144 -7.99 4.50 -28.33
C ARG A 144 -6.91 3.74 -29.08
N GLY A 145 -7.32 2.67 -29.73
CA GLY A 145 -6.45 1.85 -30.56
C GLY A 145 -7.24 1.11 -31.63
N ASP A 146 -6.49 0.51 -32.55
CA ASP A 146 -7.02 -0.35 -33.60
C ASP A 146 -6.69 -1.80 -33.26
N MET A 147 -7.55 -2.72 -33.68
CA MET A 147 -7.35 -4.17 -33.54
C MET A 147 -7.89 -4.90 -34.76
N ASP A 148 -7.31 -6.04 -35.11
CA ASP A 148 -7.83 -6.87 -36.19
C ASP A 148 -9.04 -7.67 -35.70
N ASP A 149 -10.18 -7.53 -36.36
CA ASP A 149 -11.35 -8.37 -36.08
C ASP A 149 -11.16 -9.74 -36.75
N LEU A 150 -10.85 -10.74 -35.92
CA LEU A 150 -10.61 -12.12 -36.35
C LEU A 150 -11.85 -12.78 -36.98
N MET A 151 -13.06 -12.29 -36.68
CA MET A 151 -14.30 -12.87 -37.21
C MET A 151 -14.59 -12.36 -38.62
N THR A 152 -14.28 -11.10 -38.91
CA THR A 152 -14.55 -10.47 -40.20
C THR A 152 -13.31 -10.37 -41.11
N GLY A 153 -12.12 -10.58 -40.56
CA GLY A 153 -10.84 -10.43 -41.26
C GLY A 153 -10.52 -8.98 -41.64
N LYS A 154 -11.13 -8.00 -40.96
CA LYS A 154 -10.98 -6.56 -41.25
C LYS A 154 -10.46 -5.82 -40.02
N PRO A 155 -9.79 -4.66 -40.20
CA PRO A 155 -9.48 -3.78 -39.08
C PRO A 155 -10.74 -3.30 -38.37
N SER A 156 -10.65 -3.19 -37.06
CA SER A 156 -11.64 -2.65 -36.15
C SER A 156 -10.97 -1.70 -35.16
N TRP A 157 -11.78 -1.05 -34.32
CA TRP A 157 -11.31 -0.08 -33.34
C TRP A 157 -11.81 -0.46 -31.95
N PHE A 158 -11.10 0.01 -30.93
CA PHE A 158 -11.58 -0.04 -29.57
C PHE A 158 -11.26 1.27 -28.83
N ARG A 159 -12.06 1.52 -27.80
CA ARG A 159 -11.87 2.61 -26.86
C ARG A 159 -11.90 2.06 -25.44
N SER A 160 -10.80 2.26 -24.72
CA SER A 160 -10.71 1.88 -23.31
C SER A 160 -10.92 3.11 -22.42
N VAL A 161 -11.70 2.96 -21.36
CA VAL A 161 -11.92 3.96 -20.33
C VAL A 161 -11.46 3.39 -19.00
N TYR A 162 -10.39 3.96 -18.46
CA TYR A 162 -9.96 3.70 -17.10
C TYR A 162 -10.59 4.75 -16.18
N ARG A 163 -11.20 4.29 -15.08
CA ARG A 163 -11.74 5.14 -14.01
C ARG A 163 -11.04 4.81 -12.71
N PHE A 164 -10.37 5.79 -12.11
CA PHE A 164 -9.66 5.65 -10.83
C PHE A 164 -10.62 5.98 -9.69
N ASP A 165 -11.32 4.96 -9.20
CA ASP A 165 -12.48 5.07 -8.31
C ASP A 165 -12.11 5.11 -6.80
N GLY A 166 -10.86 5.45 -6.50
CA GLY A 166 -10.23 5.38 -5.18
C GLY A 166 -8.75 5.02 -5.34
N PRO A 167 -7.97 4.83 -4.26
CA PRO A 167 -6.55 4.52 -4.33
C PRO A 167 -6.27 3.02 -4.42
N ASP A 168 -7.29 2.19 -4.20
CA ASP A 168 -7.20 0.72 -4.24
C ASP A 168 -8.20 0.10 -5.21
N ARG A 169 -8.80 0.91 -6.09
CA ARG A 169 -9.76 0.43 -7.08
C ARG A 169 -9.68 1.25 -8.35
N TYR A 170 -9.67 0.56 -9.49
CA TYR A 170 -9.96 1.20 -10.76
C TYR A 170 -10.77 0.26 -11.65
N THR A 171 -11.56 0.85 -12.52
CA THR A 171 -12.38 0.13 -13.49
C THR A 171 -11.81 0.36 -14.88
N LEU A 172 -11.62 -0.71 -15.66
CA LEU A 172 -11.34 -0.66 -17.08
C LEU A 172 -12.60 -1.06 -17.84
N GLU A 173 -13.11 -0.17 -18.68
CA GLU A 173 -14.16 -0.49 -19.65
C GLU A 173 -13.54 -0.51 -21.05
N MET A 174 -13.89 -1.49 -21.88
CA MET A 174 -13.55 -1.51 -23.29
C MET A 174 -14.82 -1.46 -24.14
N TRP A 175 -14.82 -0.56 -25.11
CA TRP A 175 -15.91 -0.28 -26.02
C TRP A 175 -15.45 -0.55 -27.45
N GLY A 176 -16.33 -1.08 -28.29
CA GLY A 176 -16.05 -1.38 -29.69
C GLY A 176 -17.33 -1.45 -30.53
N PRO A 177 -17.21 -1.65 -31.85
CA PRO A 177 -18.37 -1.71 -32.74
C PRO A 177 -19.15 -3.02 -32.55
N GLY A 178 -20.46 -2.92 -32.43
CA GLY A 178 -21.40 -4.04 -32.41
C GLY A 178 -21.74 -4.53 -33.82
N PRO A 179 -22.54 -5.60 -33.93
CA PRO A 179 -22.97 -6.14 -35.22
C PRO A 179 -23.73 -5.13 -36.09
N ASP A 180 -24.39 -4.15 -35.48
CA ASP A 180 -25.10 -3.06 -36.15
C ASP A 180 -24.20 -1.83 -36.43
N GLY A 181 -22.89 -1.94 -36.16
CA GLY A 181 -21.90 -0.88 -36.29
C GLY A 181 -21.94 0.17 -35.17
N LYS A 182 -22.86 0.08 -34.20
CA LYS A 182 -22.92 1.03 -33.08
C LYS A 182 -21.94 0.63 -31.98
N GLU A 183 -21.39 1.61 -31.28
CA GLU A 183 -20.52 1.33 -30.13
C GLU A 183 -21.31 0.66 -29.01
N PHE A 184 -20.76 -0.42 -28.44
CA PHE A 184 -21.26 -1.04 -27.23
C PHE A 184 -20.10 -1.45 -26.32
N ARG A 185 -20.40 -1.65 -25.04
CA ARG A 185 -19.41 -2.08 -24.04
C ARG A 185 -19.19 -3.58 -24.19
N VAL A 186 -17.97 -3.95 -24.54
CA VAL A 186 -17.56 -5.33 -24.77
C VAL A 186 -17.01 -5.95 -23.48
N LEU A 187 -16.32 -5.16 -22.67
CA LEU A 187 -15.62 -5.63 -21.48
C LEU A 187 -15.69 -4.58 -20.36
N GLU A 188 -15.83 -5.06 -19.13
CA GLU A 188 -15.60 -4.31 -17.91
C GLU A 188 -14.73 -5.16 -16.98
N ILE A 189 -13.64 -4.59 -16.46
CA ILE A 189 -12.79 -5.22 -15.46
C ILE A 189 -12.68 -4.28 -14.26
N VAL A 190 -13.21 -4.73 -13.13
CA VAL A 190 -13.01 -4.06 -11.84
C VAL A 190 -11.76 -4.63 -11.20
N HIS A 191 -10.74 -3.78 -11.06
CA HIS A 191 -9.51 -4.11 -10.36
C HIS A 191 -9.61 -3.62 -8.92
N THR A 192 -9.36 -4.52 -7.97
CA THR A 192 -9.27 -4.21 -6.55
C THR A 192 -7.89 -4.58 -6.06
N ARG A 193 -7.17 -3.62 -5.48
CA ARG A 193 -5.82 -3.84 -4.98
C ARG A 193 -5.90 -4.86 -3.86
N VAL A 194 -5.05 -5.88 -3.93
CA VAL A 194 -4.83 -6.75 -2.77
C VAL A 194 -4.14 -5.88 -1.72
N ALA A 195 -4.79 -5.67 -0.58
CA ALA A 195 -4.20 -4.92 0.52
C ALA A 195 -2.78 -5.45 0.76
N PRO A 196 -1.76 -4.59 0.77
CA PRO A 196 -0.39 -5.07 0.74
C PRO A 196 -0.09 -5.85 2.02
N ALA A 197 0.51 -7.03 1.87
CA ALA A 197 1.26 -7.62 2.95
C ALA A 197 2.25 -6.58 3.51
N LEU A 198 2.57 -6.65 4.79
CA LEU A 198 3.57 -5.74 5.36
C LEU A 198 4.86 -5.81 4.54
N THR A 199 5.35 -4.64 4.12
CA THR A 199 6.68 -4.54 3.56
C THR A 199 7.72 -4.91 4.63
N PRO A 200 8.92 -5.36 4.24
CA PRO A 200 10.01 -5.62 5.19
C PRO A 200 10.29 -4.40 6.10
N ALA A 201 10.21 -3.19 5.56
CA ALA A 201 10.41 -1.95 6.31
C ALA A 201 9.31 -1.70 7.36
N GLU A 202 8.04 -2.01 7.04
CA GLU A 202 6.94 -1.92 8.01
C GLU A 202 7.08 -2.98 9.10
N LEU A 203 7.46 -4.21 8.73
CA LEU A 203 7.70 -5.28 9.70
C LEU A 203 8.82 -4.88 10.68
N GLU A 204 9.98 -4.46 10.15
CA GLU A 204 11.11 -4.00 10.96
C GLU A 204 10.70 -2.85 11.87
N ARG A 205 9.98 -1.85 11.33
CA ARG A 205 9.49 -0.72 12.10
C ARG A 205 8.56 -1.14 13.24
N GLY A 206 7.60 -2.02 12.97
CA GLY A 206 6.65 -2.49 13.97
C GLY A 206 7.34 -3.26 15.10
N VAL A 207 8.26 -4.17 14.75
CA VAL A 207 9.10 -4.90 15.71
C VAL A 207 9.92 -3.92 16.56
N LYS A 208 10.59 -2.97 15.92
CA LYS A 208 11.41 -1.95 16.59
C LYS A 208 10.60 -1.17 17.63
N HIS A 209 9.43 -0.65 17.29
CA HIS A 209 8.60 0.10 18.24
C HIS A 209 8.12 -0.77 19.41
N LEU A 210 7.70 -2.00 19.14
CA LEU A 210 7.26 -2.96 20.16
C LEU A 210 8.39 -3.32 21.14
N GLU A 211 9.61 -3.51 20.64
CA GLU A 211 10.80 -3.81 21.45
C GLU A 211 11.28 -2.59 22.24
N GLN A 212 11.36 -1.42 21.60
CA GLN A 212 11.83 -0.19 22.22
C GLN A 212 10.93 0.24 23.37
N SER A 213 9.61 0.26 23.15
CA SER A 213 8.65 0.65 24.19
C SER A 213 8.69 -0.29 25.41
N ARG A 214 8.87 -1.60 25.20
CA ARG A 214 9.13 -2.57 26.28
C ARG A 214 10.43 -2.24 27.02
N SER A 215 11.52 -2.04 26.29
CA SER A 215 12.83 -1.74 26.89
C SER A 215 12.82 -0.46 27.72
N TYR A 216 12.10 0.58 27.27
CA TYR A 216 11.92 1.81 28.04
C TYR A 216 11.16 1.58 29.35
N LEU A 217 10.09 0.79 29.34
CA LEU A 217 9.35 0.46 30.56
C LEU A 217 10.22 -0.34 31.55
N VAL A 218 10.98 -1.31 31.06
CA VAL A 218 11.91 -2.10 31.91
C VAL A 218 12.97 -1.19 32.53
N GLY A 219 13.57 -0.30 31.75
CA GLY A 219 14.52 0.69 32.26
C GLY A 219 13.88 1.64 33.29
N ALA A 220 12.66 2.10 33.02
CA ALA A 220 11.93 3.02 33.90
C ALA A 220 11.50 2.37 35.24
N THR A 221 11.45 1.04 35.31
CA THR A 221 11.07 0.28 36.52
C THR A 221 12.28 -0.33 37.25
N ALA A 222 13.46 -0.26 36.65
CA ALA A 222 14.68 -0.80 37.24
C ALA A 222 15.03 -0.12 38.57
N GLY A 223 15.35 -0.94 39.57
CA GLY A 223 15.82 -0.50 40.89
C GLY A 223 14.77 0.16 41.80
N LEU A 224 13.48 0.16 41.42
CA LEU A 224 12.44 0.75 42.25
C LEU A 224 12.24 -0.04 43.55
N SER A 225 12.26 0.67 44.69
CA SER A 225 11.96 0.12 46.01
C SER A 225 10.45 -0.14 46.19
N LYS A 226 10.06 -0.93 47.20
CA LYS A 226 8.65 -1.18 47.53
C LYS A 226 7.84 0.11 47.75
N ARG A 227 8.44 1.11 48.40
CA ARG A 227 7.85 2.44 48.61
C ARG A 227 7.63 3.16 47.27
N GLN A 228 8.62 3.13 46.39
CA GLN A 228 8.55 3.77 45.08
C GLN A 228 7.52 3.12 44.15
N TRP A 229 7.41 1.79 44.18
CA TRP A 229 6.35 1.06 43.48
C TRP A 229 4.95 1.50 43.88
N SER A 230 4.77 1.86 45.17
CA SER A 230 3.49 2.27 45.75
C SER A 230 3.31 3.80 45.77
N PHE A 231 4.26 4.57 45.25
CA PHE A 231 4.23 6.03 45.32
C PHE A 231 3.12 6.59 44.44
N LYS A 232 2.31 7.49 45.00
CA LYS A 232 1.30 8.26 44.29
C LYS A 232 1.58 9.76 44.47
N ALA A 233 1.70 10.49 43.36
CA ALA A 233 1.91 11.94 43.40
C ALA A 233 0.68 12.69 43.94
N SER A 234 -0.52 12.15 43.71
CA SER A 234 -1.79 12.56 44.33
C SER A 234 -2.73 11.34 44.45
N PRO A 235 -3.80 11.38 45.26
CA PRO A 235 -4.74 10.27 45.41
C PRO A 235 -5.35 9.74 44.10
N GLU A 236 -5.51 10.62 43.11
CA GLU A 236 -6.13 10.34 41.81
C GLU A 236 -5.13 9.82 40.77
N ARG A 237 -3.83 9.88 41.05
CA ARG A 237 -2.77 9.47 40.12
C ARG A 237 -2.37 8.02 40.40
N TRP A 238 -2.16 7.27 39.34
CA TRP A 238 -1.63 5.92 39.44
C TRP A 238 -0.18 5.91 39.90
N SER A 239 0.12 4.91 40.73
CA SER A 239 1.46 4.53 41.14
C SER A 239 2.19 3.77 40.02
N PRO A 240 3.53 3.64 40.07
CA PRO A 240 4.26 2.80 39.13
C PRO A 240 3.72 1.36 39.06
N ALA A 241 3.27 0.79 40.19
CA ALA A 241 2.67 -0.54 40.22
C ALA A 241 1.37 -0.62 39.41
N GLU A 242 0.48 0.36 39.61
CA GLU A 242 -0.79 0.44 38.90
C GLU A 242 -0.59 0.71 37.40
N ILE A 243 0.41 1.52 37.03
CA ILE A 243 0.77 1.76 35.62
C ILE A 243 1.20 0.46 34.93
N VAL A 244 2.09 -0.32 35.56
CA VAL A 244 2.58 -1.57 34.98
C VAL A 244 1.47 -2.61 34.90
N GLU A 245 0.62 -2.72 35.93
CA GLU A 245 -0.56 -3.59 35.89
C GLU A 245 -1.51 -3.20 34.76
N HIS A 246 -1.83 -1.92 34.61
CA HIS A 246 -2.67 -1.42 33.53
C HIS A 246 -2.13 -1.81 32.16
N LEU A 247 -0.83 -1.62 31.93
CA LEU A 247 -0.20 -1.98 30.66
C LEU A 247 -0.25 -3.49 30.40
N ALA A 248 0.00 -4.30 31.42
CA ALA A 248 -0.08 -5.75 31.29
C ALA A 248 -1.50 -6.19 30.91
N LEU A 249 -2.54 -5.66 31.56
CA LEU A 249 -3.95 -5.94 31.24
C LEU A 249 -4.34 -5.44 29.84
N SER A 250 -3.87 -4.24 29.49
CA SER A 250 -4.19 -3.60 28.21
C SER A 250 -3.64 -4.37 27.02
N GLU A 251 -2.47 -5.00 27.13
CA GLU A 251 -1.91 -5.75 26.01
C GLU A 251 -2.80 -6.95 25.61
N ASP A 252 -3.24 -7.77 26.57
CA ASP A 252 -4.16 -8.87 26.26
C ASP A 252 -5.50 -8.34 25.74
N PHE A 253 -6.03 -7.27 26.33
CA PHE A 253 -7.28 -6.67 25.89
C PHE A 253 -7.21 -6.20 24.43
N LEU A 254 -6.17 -5.47 24.07
CA LEU A 254 -5.95 -4.96 22.72
C LEU A 254 -5.64 -6.09 21.74
N MET A 255 -4.86 -7.11 22.13
CA MET A 255 -4.61 -8.27 21.28
C MET A 255 -5.88 -9.08 21.01
N ASN A 256 -6.78 -9.20 21.98
CA ASN A 256 -8.09 -9.83 21.78
C ASN A 256 -8.96 -8.98 20.84
N LEU A 257 -8.96 -7.65 20.98
CA LEU A 257 -9.63 -6.76 20.02
C LEU A 257 -9.11 -6.97 18.58
N ILE A 258 -7.79 -7.03 18.42
CA ILE A 258 -7.16 -7.27 17.11
C ILE A 258 -7.60 -8.62 16.55
N LYS A 259 -7.44 -9.70 17.31
CA LYS A 259 -7.70 -11.07 16.83
C LYS A 259 -9.18 -11.36 16.60
N ASP A 260 -10.04 -10.90 17.50
CA ASP A 260 -11.45 -11.28 17.51
C ASP A 260 -12.38 -10.29 16.83
N ARG A 261 -11.91 -9.07 16.55
CA ARG A 261 -12.72 -8.07 15.85
C ARG A 261 -12.06 -7.58 14.58
N VAL A 262 -10.84 -7.07 14.66
CA VAL A 262 -10.18 -6.46 13.50
C VAL A 262 -9.88 -7.52 12.46
N MET A 263 -9.12 -8.57 12.80
CA MET A 263 -8.74 -9.64 11.86
C MET A 263 -9.92 -10.49 11.36
N LYS A 264 -11.09 -10.39 11.98
CA LYS A 264 -12.32 -11.06 11.56
C LYS A 264 -13.25 -10.17 10.73
N SER A 265 -12.96 -8.88 10.60
CA SER A 265 -13.73 -8.00 9.75
C SER A 265 -13.45 -8.29 8.27
N PRO A 266 -14.37 -7.99 7.33
CA PRO A 266 -14.06 -8.08 5.91
C PRO A 266 -12.84 -7.24 5.56
N ALA A 267 -12.06 -7.68 4.56
CA ALA A 267 -10.98 -6.85 4.02
C ALA A 267 -11.56 -5.52 3.52
N SER A 268 -10.93 -4.42 3.90
CA SER A 268 -11.32 -3.08 3.48
C SER A 268 -10.73 -2.75 2.12
N ASN A 269 -11.61 -2.33 1.21
CA ASN A 269 -11.25 -1.80 -0.10
C ASN A 269 -11.26 -0.25 -0.08
N GLU A 270 -11.40 0.36 1.10
CA GLU A 270 -11.49 1.81 1.20
C GLU A 270 -10.11 2.48 1.04
N PRO A 271 -10.07 3.61 0.31
CA PRO A 271 -8.95 4.51 0.30
C PRO A 271 -8.31 4.83 1.65
N ARG A 272 -7.01 4.54 1.83
CA ARG A 272 -6.31 4.90 3.08
C ARG A 272 -4.88 5.37 2.85
N ASP A 273 -4.53 6.49 3.51
CA ASP A 273 -3.13 6.88 3.70
C ASP A 273 -2.56 6.15 4.92
N LEU A 274 -2.01 4.97 4.66
CA LEU A 274 -1.49 4.08 5.69
C LEU A 274 -0.36 4.74 6.49
N ARG A 275 0.56 5.42 5.80
CA ARG A 275 1.74 6.01 6.46
C ARG A 275 1.36 7.18 7.35
N ALA A 276 0.49 8.08 6.87
CA ALA A 276 0.03 9.20 7.67
C ALA A 276 -0.71 8.74 8.93
N MET A 277 -1.55 7.70 8.82
CA MET A 277 -2.23 7.14 9.99
C MET A 277 -1.26 6.45 10.96
N ASP A 278 -0.26 5.70 10.47
CA ASP A 278 0.78 5.11 11.33
C ASP A 278 1.52 6.20 12.14
N ASP A 279 1.93 7.28 11.47
CA ASP A 279 2.65 8.40 12.09
C ASP A 279 1.74 9.16 13.08
N LYS A 280 0.46 9.32 12.75
CA LYS A 280 -0.56 9.89 13.64
C LYS A 280 -0.74 9.05 14.90
N ILE A 281 -0.82 7.73 14.78
CA ILE A 281 -0.97 6.83 15.93
C ILE A 281 0.22 6.96 16.87
N LEU A 282 1.45 6.86 16.34
CA LEU A 282 2.66 6.93 17.15
C LEU A 282 2.82 8.30 17.83
N GLY A 283 2.43 9.39 17.16
CA GLY A 283 2.47 10.73 17.74
C GLY A 283 1.38 10.96 18.79
N VAL A 284 0.11 10.77 18.42
CA VAL A 284 -1.04 11.16 19.24
C VAL A 284 -1.23 10.25 20.45
N ILE A 285 -1.06 8.93 20.29
CA ILE A 285 -1.28 7.99 21.40
C ILE A 285 -0.19 8.15 22.48
N ALA A 286 1.04 8.44 22.07
CA ALA A 286 2.16 8.66 22.98
C ALA A 286 2.12 10.02 23.70
N ASP A 287 1.25 10.96 23.28
CA ASP A 287 1.19 12.32 23.78
C ASP A 287 0.41 12.45 25.09
N ARG A 288 1.09 12.89 26.16
CA ARG A 288 0.56 13.04 27.52
C ARG A 288 -0.20 14.35 27.79
N THR A 289 -0.37 15.24 26.81
CA THR A 289 -1.06 16.54 26.99
C THR A 289 -2.55 16.41 27.32
N PHE A 290 -3.19 15.31 26.92
CA PHE A 290 -4.60 15.03 27.22
C PHE A 290 -4.72 13.84 28.18
N SER A 291 -5.74 13.83 29.04
CA SER A 291 -6.06 12.71 29.93
C SER A 291 -7.26 11.92 29.41
N ALA A 292 -7.22 10.60 29.56
CA ALA A 292 -8.31 9.70 29.21
C ALA A 292 -8.55 8.73 30.38
N LYS A 293 -9.82 8.35 30.60
CA LYS A 293 -10.17 7.32 31.58
C LYS A 293 -10.02 5.94 30.95
N ALA A 294 -9.35 5.05 31.65
CA ALA A 294 -9.23 3.67 31.20
C ALA A 294 -10.58 2.92 31.36
N PRO A 295 -10.91 2.00 30.43
CA PRO A 295 -12.04 1.09 30.59
C PRO A 295 -11.88 0.20 31.84
N GLU A 296 -12.99 -0.19 32.47
CA GLU A 296 -13.00 -0.99 33.70
C GLU A 296 -12.19 -2.29 33.57
N GLN A 297 -12.21 -2.93 32.40
CA GLN A 297 -11.52 -4.19 32.13
C GLN A 297 -9.99 -4.10 32.30
N VAL A 298 -9.43 -2.92 32.09
CA VAL A 298 -7.98 -2.67 32.14
C VAL A 298 -7.60 -1.71 33.27
N THR A 299 -8.54 -1.35 34.14
CA THR A 299 -8.25 -0.58 35.35
C THR A 299 -7.50 -1.47 36.35
N PRO A 300 -6.39 -0.97 36.96
CA PRO A 300 -5.63 -1.72 37.96
C PRO A 300 -6.49 -2.08 39.18
N THR A 301 -6.38 -3.34 39.62
CA THR A 301 -7.13 -3.88 40.77
C THR A 301 -6.26 -4.71 41.71
N GLY A 302 -4.95 -4.81 41.45
CA GLY A 302 -4.05 -5.68 42.19
C GLY A 302 -4.18 -7.15 41.79
N LYS A 303 -4.49 -7.46 40.53
CA LYS A 303 -4.65 -8.84 40.02
C LYS A 303 -3.36 -9.65 40.04
N PHE A 304 -2.21 -9.00 39.96
CA PHE A 304 -0.91 -9.66 39.99
C PHE A 304 -0.37 -9.74 41.41
N ALA A 305 0.31 -10.84 41.74
CA ALA A 305 0.93 -11.04 43.06
C ALA A 305 1.96 -9.95 43.43
N SER A 306 2.56 -9.29 42.44
CA SER A 306 3.45 -8.15 42.63
C SER A 306 3.58 -7.30 41.34
N PRO A 307 4.10 -6.07 41.44
CA PRO A 307 4.43 -5.25 40.26
C PRO A 307 5.46 -5.93 39.35
N GLN A 308 6.39 -6.71 39.91
CA GLN A 308 7.35 -7.50 39.16
C GLN A 308 6.64 -8.59 38.34
N LYS A 309 5.65 -9.27 38.92
CA LYS A 309 4.84 -10.26 38.18
C LYS A 309 4.00 -9.62 37.07
N ALA A 310 3.48 -8.41 37.28
CA ALA A 310 2.82 -7.66 36.20
C ALA A 310 3.79 -7.31 35.06
N LEU A 311 5.02 -6.89 35.40
CA LEU A 311 6.06 -6.58 34.41
C LEU A 311 6.51 -7.83 33.63
N GLU A 312 6.76 -8.95 34.32
CA GLU A 312 7.09 -10.23 33.70
C GLU A 312 5.99 -10.67 32.71
N ALA A 313 4.72 -10.58 33.13
CA ALA A 313 3.59 -10.90 32.27
C ALA A 313 3.53 -9.99 31.03
N LEU A 314 3.79 -8.70 31.17
CA LEU A 314 3.86 -7.78 30.03
C LEU A 314 4.99 -8.16 29.07
N ILE A 315 6.18 -8.50 29.57
CA ILE A 315 7.33 -8.90 28.73
C ILE A 315 6.99 -10.16 27.93
N GLU A 316 6.39 -11.16 28.58
CA GLU A 316 5.97 -12.40 27.96
C GLU A 316 4.89 -12.16 26.89
N ARG A 317 3.88 -11.34 27.22
CA ARG A 317 2.83 -10.92 26.27
C ARG A 317 3.40 -10.19 25.08
N ARG A 318 4.35 -9.28 25.29
CA ARG A 318 5.01 -8.53 24.23
C ARG A 318 5.76 -9.44 23.26
N ALA A 319 6.40 -10.50 23.75
CA ALA A 319 7.03 -11.50 22.88
C ALA A 319 5.98 -12.17 21.97
N ARG A 320 4.82 -12.55 22.51
CA ARG A 320 3.70 -13.08 21.70
C ARG A 320 3.15 -12.07 20.70
N THR A 321 3.05 -10.79 21.08
CA THR A 321 2.61 -9.71 20.19
C THR A 321 3.57 -9.55 19.00
N ILE A 322 4.89 -9.62 19.25
CA ILE A 322 5.91 -9.57 18.20
C ILE A 322 5.84 -10.80 17.28
N GLU A 323 5.65 -11.99 17.84
CA GLU A 323 5.47 -13.20 17.03
C GLU A 323 4.18 -13.16 16.21
N PHE A 324 3.11 -12.59 16.74
CA PHE A 324 1.90 -12.33 15.96
C PHE A 324 2.16 -11.38 14.79
N LEU A 325 2.86 -10.26 15.02
CA LEU A 325 3.25 -9.31 13.97
C LEU A 325 4.05 -9.98 12.85
N LYS A 326 5.00 -10.85 13.19
CA LYS A 326 5.88 -11.52 12.22
C LYS A 326 5.19 -12.59 11.39
N ASN A 327 4.25 -13.32 11.99
CA ASN A 327 3.72 -14.55 11.40
C ASN A 327 2.28 -14.42 10.89
N THR A 328 1.64 -13.27 11.05
CA THR A 328 0.24 -13.06 10.64
C THR A 328 0.18 -12.32 9.30
N PRO A 329 -0.42 -12.90 8.25
CA PRO A 329 -0.66 -12.20 7.00
C PRO A 329 -1.78 -11.15 7.13
N ASP A 330 -1.97 -10.35 6.10
CA ASP A 330 -3.15 -9.49 5.93
C ASP A 330 -3.38 -8.44 7.04
N LEU A 331 -2.34 -8.10 7.79
CA LEU A 331 -2.41 -7.11 8.88
C LEU A 331 -2.83 -5.70 8.43
N ARG A 332 -2.72 -5.40 7.13
CA ARG A 332 -3.20 -4.15 6.49
C ARG A 332 -4.59 -4.28 5.89
N ALA A 333 -5.11 -5.48 5.71
CA ALA A 333 -6.34 -5.73 4.96
C ALA A 333 -7.58 -5.41 5.79
N HIS A 334 -7.59 -5.79 7.06
CA HIS A 334 -8.78 -5.71 7.91
C HIS A 334 -8.75 -4.48 8.81
N VAL A 335 -9.88 -3.78 8.92
CA VAL A 335 -10.00 -2.53 9.69
C VAL A 335 -11.03 -2.66 10.82
N GLY A 336 -10.79 -1.94 11.91
CA GLY A 336 -11.73 -1.81 13.03
C GLY A 336 -11.74 -0.39 13.60
N ASP A 337 -12.73 -0.11 14.46
CA ASP A 337 -12.88 1.20 15.10
C ASP A 337 -11.85 1.44 16.19
N SER A 338 -11.17 2.58 16.13
CA SER A 338 -10.25 3.08 17.16
C SER A 338 -10.60 4.52 17.57
N PRO A 339 -9.99 5.04 18.66
CA PRO A 339 -10.13 6.44 19.04
C PRO A 339 -9.68 7.45 17.97
N LEU A 340 -8.88 7.03 16.98
CA LEU A 340 -8.37 7.90 15.90
C LEU A 340 -9.11 7.71 14.57
N GLY A 341 -10.18 6.92 14.56
CA GLY A 341 -10.92 6.50 13.36
C GLY A 341 -10.69 5.03 13.04
N LYS A 342 -10.99 4.62 11.80
CA LYS A 342 -10.73 3.25 11.33
C LYS A 342 -9.23 2.99 11.24
N THR A 343 -8.77 1.89 11.82
CA THR A 343 -7.37 1.46 11.79
C THR A 343 -7.25 -0.03 11.50
N ASP A 344 -6.18 -0.42 10.81
CA ASP A 344 -5.87 -1.82 10.52
C ASP A 344 -5.16 -2.53 11.68
N ALA A 345 -4.96 -3.84 11.56
CA ALA A 345 -4.34 -4.64 12.61
C ALA A 345 -2.88 -4.24 12.86
N TYR A 346 -2.11 -3.88 11.82
CA TYR A 346 -0.75 -3.36 12.00
C TYR A 346 -0.74 -2.05 12.79
N GLN A 347 -1.67 -1.15 12.48
CA GLN A 347 -1.86 0.12 13.17
C GLN A 347 -2.25 -0.07 14.64
N TRP A 348 -3.05 -1.08 14.96
CA TRP A 348 -3.31 -1.46 16.35
C TRP A 348 -2.07 -2.00 17.08
N LEU A 349 -1.16 -2.70 16.38
CA LEU A 349 0.11 -3.12 16.97
C LEU A 349 1.02 -1.91 17.25
N LEU A 350 1.04 -0.90 16.36
CA LEU A 350 1.68 0.39 16.65
C LEU A 350 1.03 1.10 17.84
N PHE A 351 -0.30 1.09 17.93
CA PHE A 351 -1.05 1.66 19.06
C PHE A 351 -0.59 1.04 20.39
N ILE A 352 -0.45 -0.29 20.48
CA ILE A 352 0.04 -0.98 21.68
C ILE A 352 1.42 -0.44 22.11
N SER A 353 2.33 -0.23 21.14
CA SER A 353 3.66 0.31 21.42
C SER A 353 3.61 1.77 21.92
N ALA A 354 2.83 2.64 21.26
CA ALA A 354 2.68 4.05 21.64
C ALA A 354 1.98 4.22 22.99
N HIS A 355 1.01 3.35 23.29
CA HIS A 355 0.33 3.31 24.58
C HIS A 355 1.30 2.93 25.72
N THR A 356 2.20 1.98 25.46
CA THR A 356 3.28 1.63 26.41
C THR A 356 4.21 2.82 26.64
N GLU A 357 4.57 3.54 25.58
CA GLU A 357 5.42 4.73 25.67
C GLU A 357 4.74 5.84 26.50
N ARG A 358 3.47 6.12 26.23
CA ARG A 358 2.64 7.06 27.00
C ARG A 358 2.72 6.78 28.50
N HIS A 359 2.48 5.55 28.90
CA HIS A 359 2.47 5.18 30.32
C HIS A 359 3.87 5.08 30.92
N THR A 360 4.89 4.79 30.11
CA THR A 360 6.28 4.94 30.54
C THR A 360 6.60 6.40 30.88
N LYS A 361 6.16 7.37 30.06
CA LYS A 361 6.28 8.81 30.38
C LYS A 361 5.56 9.16 31.69
N GLN A 362 4.35 8.63 31.90
CA GLN A 362 3.61 8.83 33.16
C GLN A 362 4.38 8.30 34.39
N LEU A 363 5.07 7.16 34.25
CA LEU A 363 5.93 6.63 35.31
C LEU A 363 7.13 7.53 35.56
N LEU A 364 7.78 8.02 34.49
CA LEU A 364 8.91 8.94 34.60
C LEU A 364 8.51 10.28 35.24
N GLU A 365 7.30 10.80 34.96
CA GLU A 365 6.72 11.95 35.68
C GLU A 365 6.68 11.69 37.19
N ALA A 366 6.24 10.50 37.62
CA ALA A 366 6.22 10.14 39.04
C ALA A 366 7.63 10.04 39.64
N ARG A 367 8.62 9.52 38.87
CA ARG A 367 10.03 9.46 39.30
C ARG A 367 10.67 10.83 39.46
N ALA A 368 10.21 11.82 38.71
CA ALA A 368 10.69 13.20 38.79
C ALA A 368 10.13 13.95 40.01
N ASP A 369 9.11 13.42 40.70
CA ASP A 369 8.55 14.04 41.90
C ASP A 369 9.59 14.02 43.05
N PRO A 370 9.89 15.15 43.70
CA PRO A 370 10.85 15.20 44.82
C PRO A 370 10.50 14.27 45.99
N LYS A 371 9.22 13.92 46.19
CA LYS A 371 8.75 12.99 47.24
C LYS A 371 8.98 11.53 46.86
N PHE A 372 9.26 11.23 45.59
CA PHE A 372 9.57 9.90 45.09
C PHE A 372 10.91 9.40 45.64
N ALA A 373 11.93 10.26 45.65
CA ALA A 373 13.31 9.93 46.04
C ALA A 373 13.54 9.89 47.56
N ARG A 374 12.61 10.40 48.37
CA ARG A 374 12.74 10.39 49.84
C ARG A 374 12.74 8.94 50.34
N ARG A 375 13.75 8.58 51.14
CA ARG A 375 13.91 7.23 51.70
C ARG A 375 12.74 6.85 52.59
#